data_AF-A0AA40FP14-F1
#
_entry.id   AF-A0AA40FP14-F1
#
_cell.length_a   1.000
_cell.length_b   1.000
_cell.length_c   1.000
_cell.angle_alpha   90.00
_cell.angle_beta   90.00
_cell.angle_gamma   90.00
#
_symmetry.space_group_name_H-M   'P 1'
#
loop_
_entity.id
_entity.type
_entity.pdbx_description
1 polymer ?
#
loop_
_entity_poly.entity_id
_entity_poly.type
_entity_poly.pdbx_seq_one_letter_code
_entity_poly.pdbx_strand_id
1 'polypeptide(L)'
;MTEEEFFKTWYIWKNDFLLFKRTFIGANSDKQQWGNMLLNLMGPIGQNIHSAFTFNSQSEKENIDILIQKFDEYYIFSGRKKLPLENVYEYINELELMIKEKNVTNGEELIRKKIFTEINKHQFTNAANNVIPTFIFSSDFNKLTLKEIAFIWKLYTDSDNCTRCDGIHSPEKCPSLGKQCSKCNEWNHFPKRCPTNYIKNCYYCGGNHIYRKCPAFNEICTKCQKRNHFKWKCQSIQIPQCRFCGLSHAANRSLCTAKNNICSNCKLMGHVPSRCNKRFHANRL
;
A
#
# COMPACT_ATOMS: atom_id res chain seq x y z
N MET A 1 -6.95 28.51 19.38
CA MET A 1 -6.54 27.50 18.39
C MET A 1 -7.37 27.74 17.16
N THR A 2 -6.78 28.14 16.04
CA THR A 2 -7.29 28.01 14.67
C THR A 2 -6.89 26.65 14.09
N GLU A 3 -7.42 26.27 12.93
CA GLU A 3 -6.99 25.02 12.28
C GLU A 3 -5.51 25.08 11.86
N GLU A 4 -5.05 26.24 11.41
CA GLU A 4 -3.64 26.49 11.14
C GLU A 4 -2.78 26.35 12.40
N GLU A 5 -3.26 26.89 13.53
CA GLU A 5 -2.59 26.72 14.83
C GLU A 5 -2.53 25.25 15.23
N PHE A 6 -3.58 24.45 15.00
CA PHE A 6 -3.56 23.01 15.24
C PHE A 6 -2.42 22.34 14.45
N PHE A 7 -2.29 22.62 13.15
CA PHE A 7 -1.21 22.05 12.35
C PHE A 7 0.19 22.53 12.77
N LYS A 8 0.31 23.70 13.40
CA LYS A 8 1.61 24.18 13.93
C LYS A 8 1.97 23.55 15.26
N THR A 9 0.99 23.28 16.12
CA THR A 9 1.24 22.92 17.53
C THR A 9 0.95 21.47 17.87
N TRP A 10 0.24 20.70 17.02
CA TRP A 10 -0.25 19.36 17.34
C TRP A 10 0.81 18.44 17.96
N TYR A 11 2.01 18.40 17.39
CA TYR A 11 3.09 17.55 17.90
C TYR A 11 3.48 17.91 19.34
N ILE A 12 3.67 19.20 19.62
CA ILE A 12 4.05 19.70 20.95
C ILE A 12 2.89 19.49 21.93
N TRP A 13 1.70 19.94 21.53
CA TRP A 13 0.48 19.85 22.35
C TRP A 13 0.15 18.41 22.74
N LYS A 14 0.26 17.46 21.79
CA LYS A 14 0.05 16.04 22.06
C LYS A 14 1.05 15.50 23.08
N ASN A 15 2.33 15.86 22.96
CA ASN A 15 3.36 15.40 23.89
C ASN A 15 3.13 15.94 25.30
N ASP A 16 2.77 17.22 25.41
CA ASP A 16 2.45 17.85 26.70
C ASP A 16 1.22 17.19 27.34
N PHE A 17 0.17 16.92 26.56
CA PHE A 17 -1.01 16.20 27.02
C PHE A 17 -0.67 14.78 27.49
N LEU A 18 0.16 14.04 26.75
CA LEU A 18 0.57 12.68 27.14
C LEU A 18 1.47 12.68 28.38
N LEU A 19 2.32 13.71 28.55
CA LEU A 19 3.11 13.89 29.77
C LEU A 19 2.20 14.17 30.96
N PHE A 20 1.29 15.14 30.83
CA PHE A 20 0.28 15.47 31.83
C PHE A 20 -0.52 14.23 32.24
N LYS A 21 -0.99 13.45 31.25
CA LYS A 21 -1.67 12.17 31.47
C LYS A 21 -0.82 11.21 32.30
N ARG A 22 0.46 11.03 31.99
CA ARG A 22 1.35 10.12 32.74
C ARG A 22 1.58 10.58 34.17
N THR A 23 1.77 11.88 34.40
CA THR A 23 2.06 12.43 35.73
C THR A 23 0.87 12.37 36.69
N PHE A 24 -0.35 12.27 36.17
CA PHE A 24 -1.57 12.32 36.97
C PHE A 24 -2.09 10.93 37.42
N ILE A 25 -1.44 9.81 37.06
CA ILE A 25 -2.02 8.46 37.29
C ILE A 25 -1.75 7.91 38.69
N GLY A 26 -2.84 7.80 39.47
CA GLY A 26 -3.15 6.63 40.29
C GLY A 26 -3.78 5.53 39.42
N ALA A 27 -3.43 4.26 39.67
CA ALA A 27 -3.35 3.13 38.74
C ALA A 27 -4.63 2.62 38.00
N ASN A 28 -5.72 3.37 37.85
CA ASN A 28 -6.93 2.94 37.14
C ASN A 28 -7.61 4.07 36.36
N SER A 29 -6.91 4.70 35.40
CA SER A 29 -7.52 5.77 34.62
C SER A 29 -8.33 5.24 33.44
N ASP A 30 -9.63 5.48 33.47
CA ASP A 30 -10.57 5.14 32.40
C ASP A 30 -10.18 5.83 31.08
N LYS A 31 -10.10 5.04 29.99
CA LYS A 31 -9.77 5.55 28.65
C LYS A 31 -10.81 6.55 28.13
N GLN A 32 -12.08 6.39 28.54
CA GLN A 32 -13.18 7.28 28.16
C GLN A 32 -13.04 8.66 28.81
N GLN A 33 -12.76 8.67 30.12
CA GLN A 33 -12.51 9.92 30.85
C GLN A 33 -11.37 10.73 30.23
N TRP A 34 -10.27 10.08 29.87
CA TRP A 34 -9.16 10.76 29.20
C TRP A 34 -9.49 11.25 27.80
N GLY A 35 -10.32 10.53 27.04
CA GLY A 35 -10.76 11.02 25.73
C GLY A 35 -11.67 12.23 25.84
N ASN A 36 -12.60 12.23 26.80
CA ASN A 36 -13.42 13.40 27.11
C ASN A 36 -12.56 14.59 27.55
N MET A 37 -11.55 14.35 28.39
CA MET A 37 -10.62 15.39 28.82
C MET A 37 -9.80 15.95 27.65
N LEU A 38 -9.33 15.09 26.74
CA LEU A 38 -8.66 15.51 25.50
C LEU A 38 -9.55 16.46 24.70
N LEU A 39 -10.77 16.05 24.37
CA LEU A 39 -11.69 16.84 23.56
C LEU A 39 -12.07 18.19 24.21
N ASN A 40 -12.23 18.20 25.53
CA ASN A 40 -12.48 19.44 26.28
C ASN A 40 -11.28 20.39 26.23
N LEU A 41 -10.05 19.88 26.40
CA LEU A 41 -8.84 20.70 26.38
C LEU A 41 -8.48 21.22 24.97
N MET A 42 -8.82 20.48 23.91
CA MET A 42 -8.63 20.95 22.53
C MET A 42 -9.62 22.06 22.14
N GLY A 43 -10.72 22.20 22.86
CA GLY A 43 -11.73 23.23 22.64
C GLY A 43 -12.49 23.06 21.31
N PRO A 44 -13.17 24.13 20.83
CA PRO A 44 -14.09 24.05 19.70
C PRO A 44 -13.47 23.51 18.41
N ILE A 45 -12.19 23.78 18.16
CA ILE A 45 -11.51 23.30 16.95
C ILE A 45 -11.24 21.81 17.00
N GLY A 46 -10.78 21.30 18.15
CA GLY A 46 -10.65 19.86 18.34
C GLY A 46 -11.99 19.15 18.17
N GLN A 47 -13.08 19.74 18.68
CA GLN A 47 -14.43 19.20 18.50
C GLN A 47 -14.90 19.24 17.04
N ASN A 48 -14.62 20.32 16.31
CA ASN A 48 -14.92 20.42 14.89
C ASN A 48 -14.17 19.34 14.07
N ILE A 49 -12.88 19.16 14.32
CA ILE A 49 -12.09 18.10 13.68
C ILE A 49 -12.64 16.72 14.06
N HIS A 50 -12.91 16.49 15.34
CA HIS A 50 -13.49 15.24 15.85
C HIS A 50 -14.81 14.89 15.19
N SER A 51 -15.66 15.89 14.92
CA SER A 51 -16.95 15.70 14.24
C SER A 51 -16.82 15.13 12.81
N ALA A 52 -15.68 15.34 12.16
CA ALA A 52 -15.40 14.80 10.82
C ALA A 52 -14.91 13.34 10.83
N PHE A 53 -14.61 12.79 12.01
CA PHE A 53 -14.11 11.43 12.17
C PHE A 53 -15.22 10.39 12.10
N THR A 54 -14.88 9.23 11.53
CA THR A 54 -15.75 8.05 11.50
C THR A 54 -15.32 7.04 12.55
N PHE A 55 -16.29 6.44 13.25
CA PHE A 55 -16.05 5.48 14.34
C PHE A 55 -16.94 4.25 14.15
N ASN A 56 -16.47 3.07 14.57
CA ASN A 56 -17.23 1.83 14.46
C ASN A 56 -18.25 1.67 15.59
N SER A 57 -18.03 2.34 16.73
CA SER A 57 -18.93 2.31 17.88
C SER A 57 -18.90 3.64 18.64
N GLN A 58 -19.88 3.83 19.53
CA GLN A 58 -19.91 4.99 20.42
C GLN A 58 -18.73 4.99 21.41
N SER A 59 -18.31 3.82 21.91
CA SER A 59 -17.19 3.73 22.85
C SER A 59 -15.84 4.12 22.24
N GLU A 60 -15.67 3.98 20.92
CA GLU A 60 -14.45 4.44 20.25
C GLU A 60 -14.35 5.97 20.19
N LYS A 61 -15.49 6.70 20.22
CA LYS A 61 -15.52 8.17 20.14
C LYS A 61 -14.86 8.85 21.34
N GLU A 62 -14.78 8.14 22.45
CA GLU A 62 -14.29 8.63 23.73
C GLU A 62 -13.00 7.90 24.13
N ASN A 63 -12.55 6.90 23.36
CA ASN A 63 -11.34 6.18 23.68
C ASN A 63 -10.10 7.02 23.33
N ILE A 64 -9.34 7.45 24.35
CA ILE A 64 -8.17 8.31 24.19
C ILE A 64 -7.14 7.79 23.17
N ASP A 65 -6.87 6.48 23.14
CA ASP A 65 -5.85 5.92 22.25
C ASP A 65 -6.30 6.02 20.78
N ILE A 66 -7.60 5.80 20.53
CA ILE A 66 -8.21 5.92 19.20
C ILE A 66 -8.26 7.39 18.76
N LEU A 67 -8.62 8.28 19.68
CA LEU A 67 -8.68 9.72 19.40
C LEU A 67 -7.30 10.27 19.01
N ILE A 68 -6.26 9.96 19.79
CA ILE A 68 -4.90 10.37 19.47
C ILE A 68 -4.49 9.84 18.08
N GLN A 69 -4.80 8.58 17.76
CA GLN A 69 -4.50 8.02 16.44
C GLN A 69 -5.22 8.77 15.32
N LYS A 70 -6.49 9.12 15.50
CA LYS A 70 -7.27 9.86 14.48
C LYS A 70 -6.81 11.30 14.30
N PHE A 71 -6.45 11.98 15.40
CA PHE A 71 -5.86 13.31 15.29
C PHE A 71 -4.46 13.27 14.69
N ASP A 72 -3.66 12.23 14.95
CA ASP A 72 -2.39 12.00 14.25
C ASP A 72 -2.60 11.80 12.75
N GLU A 73 -3.59 11.00 12.35
CA GLU A 73 -3.95 10.84 10.94
C GLU A 73 -4.43 12.16 10.31
N TYR A 74 -5.30 12.90 11.00
CA TYR A 74 -5.79 14.19 10.54
C TYR A 74 -4.66 15.20 10.41
N TYR A 75 -3.75 15.24 11.38
CA TYR A 75 -2.55 16.05 11.33
C TYR A 75 -1.70 15.67 10.11
N ILE A 76 -1.51 14.39 9.81
CA ILE A 76 -0.64 13.96 8.71
C ILE A 76 -1.26 14.20 7.33
N PHE A 77 -2.54 13.89 7.16
CA PHE A 77 -3.20 13.90 5.85
C PHE A 77 -4.19 15.04 5.68
N SER A 78 -4.30 15.95 6.64
CA SER A 78 -5.17 17.14 6.60
C SER A 78 -6.62 16.80 6.26
N GLY A 79 -7.13 15.69 6.81
CA GLY A 79 -8.49 15.20 6.54
C GLY A 79 -8.75 14.71 5.10
N ARG A 80 -7.72 14.64 4.25
CA ARG A 80 -7.83 14.24 2.84
C ARG A 80 -8.45 12.84 2.72
N LYS A 81 -9.55 12.73 1.98
CA LYS A 81 -10.21 11.45 1.62
C LYS A 81 -10.23 11.31 0.11
N LYS A 82 -10.11 10.10 -0.43
CA LYS A 82 -10.23 9.87 -1.88
C LYS A 82 -11.60 10.32 -2.39
N LEU A 83 -11.66 11.09 -3.48
CA LEU A 83 -12.93 11.42 -4.13
C LEU A 83 -13.43 10.26 -5.01
N PRO A 84 -14.74 10.09 -5.23
CA PRO A 84 -15.28 8.94 -5.97
C PRO A 84 -14.65 8.70 -7.35
N LEU A 85 -14.49 9.75 -8.16
CA LEU A 85 -13.98 9.67 -9.55
C LEU A 85 -12.49 10.03 -9.68
N GLU A 86 -11.82 10.28 -8.57
CA GLU A 86 -10.40 10.63 -8.57
C GLU A 86 -9.52 9.43 -8.98
N ASN A 87 -8.44 9.72 -9.69
CA ASN A 87 -7.44 8.73 -10.03
C ASN A 87 -6.70 8.24 -8.78
N VAL A 88 -6.76 6.94 -8.52
CA VAL A 88 -6.13 6.30 -7.35
C VAL A 88 -4.63 6.59 -7.25
N TYR A 89 -3.91 6.65 -8.37
CA TYR A 89 -2.48 6.92 -8.36
C TYR A 89 -2.17 8.36 -7.97
N GLU A 90 -2.98 9.32 -8.44
CA GLU A 90 -2.83 10.74 -8.08
C GLU A 90 -3.10 10.93 -6.60
N TYR A 91 -4.17 10.31 -6.09
CA TYR A 91 -4.47 10.28 -4.66
C TYR A 91 -3.30 9.79 -3.81
N ILE A 92 -2.73 8.62 -4.14
CA ILE A 92 -1.62 8.05 -3.37
C ILE A 92 -0.35 8.92 -3.48
N ASN A 93 -0.07 9.50 -4.65
CA ASN A 93 1.05 10.42 -4.82
C ASN A 93 0.89 11.67 -3.94
N GLU A 94 -0.32 12.23 -3.81
CA GLU A 94 -0.58 13.35 -2.89
C GLU A 94 -0.32 12.94 -1.43
N LEU A 95 -0.78 11.77 -1.00
CA LEU A 95 -0.48 11.27 0.35
C LEU A 95 1.02 11.09 0.58
N GLU A 96 1.77 10.63 -0.42
CA GLU A 96 3.23 10.53 -0.34
C GLU A 96 3.91 11.90 -0.24
N LEU A 97 3.37 12.93 -0.90
CA LEU A 97 3.86 14.30 -0.78
C LEU A 97 3.60 14.85 0.64
N MET A 98 2.41 14.66 1.19
CA MET A 98 2.06 15.09 2.56
C MET A 98 2.98 14.45 3.62
N ILE A 99 3.30 13.16 3.46
CA ILE A 99 4.27 12.46 4.32
C ILE A 99 5.65 13.09 4.26
N LYS A 100 6.12 13.42 3.04
CA LYS A 100 7.44 14.04 2.81
C LYS A 100 7.50 15.44 3.42
N GLU A 101 6.47 16.25 3.22
CA GLU A 101 6.38 17.61 3.78
C GLU A 101 6.48 17.62 5.31
N LYS A 102 5.88 16.62 5.97
CA LYS A 102 5.87 16.50 7.43
C LYS A 102 7.05 15.70 8.00
N ASN A 103 8.00 15.28 7.15
CA ASN A 103 9.18 14.49 7.52
C ASN A 103 8.84 13.24 8.37
N VAL A 104 7.74 12.56 8.04
CA VAL A 104 7.23 11.43 8.83
C VAL A 104 7.99 10.15 8.48
N THR A 105 8.54 9.47 9.49
CA THR A 105 9.13 8.14 9.34
C THR A 105 8.04 7.08 9.16
N ASN A 106 8.35 5.98 8.46
CA ASN A 106 7.39 4.90 8.16
C ASN A 106 6.14 5.31 7.35
N GLY A 107 6.25 6.36 6.53
CA GLY A 107 5.11 6.92 5.80
C GLY A 107 4.36 5.93 4.91
N GLU A 108 5.04 4.95 4.31
CA GLU A 108 4.38 3.91 3.50
C GLU A 108 3.37 3.08 4.31
N GLU A 109 3.71 2.76 5.57
CA GLU A 109 2.82 2.02 6.47
C GLU A 109 1.59 2.86 6.84
N LEU A 110 1.77 4.15 7.07
CA LEU A 110 0.69 5.09 7.38
C LEU A 110 -0.26 5.27 6.20
N ILE A 111 0.27 5.43 4.99
CA ILE A 111 -0.54 5.48 3.76
C ILE A 111 -1.31 4.16 3.60
N ARG A 112 -0.66 3.02 3.82
CA ARG A 112 -1.34 1.71 3.75
C ARG A 112 -2.47 1.59 4.76
N LYS A 113 -2.27 2.02 6.02
CA LYS A 113 -3.32 2.04 7.06
C LYS A 113 -4.46 2.96 6.66
N LYS A 114 -4.16 4.15 6.14
CA LYS A 114 -5.17 5.08 5.62
C LYS A 114 -6.01 4.44 4.52
N ILE A 115 -5.36 3.88 3.49
CA ILE A 115 -6.05 3.19 2.39
C ILE A 115 -6.92 2.05 2.93
N PHE A 116 -6.42 1.26 3.88
CA PHE A 116 -7.16 0.17 4.49
C PHE A 116 -8.51 0.61 5.08
N THR A 117 -8.59 1.81 5.66
CA THR A 117 -9.84 2.36 6.22
C THR A 117 -10.83 2.86 5.17
N GLU A 118 -10.37 3.17 3.96
CA GLU A 118 -11.20 3.75 2.89
C GLU A 118 -11.69 2.72 1.87
N ILE A 119 -11.02 1.59 1.76
CA ILE A 119 -11.40 0.55 0.79
C ILE A 119 -12.56 -0.31 1.30
N ASN A 120 -13.45 -0.67 0.36
CA ASN A 120 -14.39 -1.75 0.61
C ASN A 120 -13.65 -3.09 0.48
N LYS A 121 -13.47 -3.79 1.60
CA LYS A 121 -12.74 -5.07 1.67
C LYS A 121 -13.24 -6.09 0.65
N HIS A 122 -14.56 -6.28 0.52
CA HIS A 122 -15.14 -7.27 -0.39
C HIS A 122 -14.85 -6.94 -1.85
N GLN A 123 -15.08 -5.69 -2.26
CA GLN A 123 -14.83 -5.27 -3.64
C GLN A 123 -13.35 -5.27 -3.99
N PHE A 124 -12.48 -4.85 -3.06
CA PHE A 124 -11.04 -4.93 -3.23
C PHE A 124 -10.58 -6.39 -3.39
N THR A 125 -11.09 -7.32 -2.57
CA THR A 125 -10.79 -8.75 -2.71
C THR A 125 -11.22 -9.30 -4.07
N ASN A 126 -12.40 -8.93 -4.57
CA ASN A 126 -12.87 -9.37 -5.88
C ASN A 126 -11.97 -8.85 -7.00
N ALA A 127 -11.57 -7.57 -6.94
CA ALA A 127 -10.63 -6.99 -7.90
C ALA A 127 -9.25 -7.64 -7.83
N ALA A 128 -8.76 -7.95 -6.63
CA ALA A 128 -7.47 -8.62 -6.44
C ALA A 128 -7.47 -10.03 -7.04
N ASN A 129 -8.56 -10.79 -6.88
CA ASN A 129 -8.70 -12.14 -7.41
C ASN A 129 -8.59 -12.22 -8.95
N ASN A 130 -8.88 -11.12 -9.66
CA ASN A 130 -8.69 -11.04 -11.12
C ASN A 130 -7.22 -11.12 -11.54
N VAL A 131 -6.27 -10.76 -10.67
CA VAL A 131 -4.83 -10.72 -10.98
C VAL A 131 -3.96 -11.59 -10.08
N ILE A 132 -4.45 -11.91 -8.89
CA ILE A 132 -3.84 -12.82 -7.92
C ILE A 132 -4.92 -13.86 -7.59
N PRO A 133 -4.97 -14.99 -8.32
CA PRO A 133 -5.84 -16.09 -7.93
C PRO A 133 -5.57 -16.48 -6.47
N THR A 134 -6.62 -16.80 -5.71
CA THR A 134 -6.57 -17.17 -4.29
C THR A 134 -6.08 -16.07 -3.35
N PHE A 135 -6.32 -14.79 -3.66
CA PHE A 135 -5.96 -13.68 -2.77
C PHE A 135 -6.78 -13.70 -1.48
N ILE A 136 -6.11 -13.68 -0.34
CA ILE A 136 -6.75 -13.62 0.98
C ILE A 136 -6.41 -12.27 1.63
N PHE A 137 -7.43 -11.42 1.79
CA PHE A 137 -7.24 -10.04 2.25
C PHE A 137 -6.52 -9.92 3.60
N SER A 138 -6.88 -10.77 4.58
CA SER A 138 -6.30 -10.71 5.94
C SER A 138 -4.81 -11.03 5.98
N SER A 139 -4.30 -11.87 5.07
CA SER A 139 -2.90 -12.30 5.06
C SER A 139 -2.07 -11.64 3.97
N ASP A 140 -2.67 -11.24 2.86
CA ASP A 140 -1.92 -10.85 1.65
C ASP A 140 -1.89 -9.35 1.41
N PHE A 141 -2.86 -8.58 1.93
CA PHE A 141 -2.92 -7.13 1.72
C PHE A 141 -1.63 -6.44 2.16
N ASN A 142 -1.11 -6.78 3.35
CA ASN A 142 0.13 -6.19 3.89
C ASN A 142 1.40 -6.60 3.12
N LYS A 143 1.32 -7.58 2.21
CA LYS A 143 2.44 -8.02 1.38
C LYS A 143 2.53 -7.25 0.05
N LEU A 144 1.53 -6.42 -0.25
CA LEU A 144 1.45 -5.62 -1.47
C LEU A 144 2.22 -4.29 -1.32
N THR A 145 2.83 -3.85 -2.41
CA THR A 145 3.36 -2.47 -2.51
C THR A 145 2.22 -1.46 -2.65
N LEU A 146 2.47 -0.18 -2.38
CA LEU A 146 1.46 0.86 -2.59
C LEU A 146 0.98 0.93 -4.05
N LYS A 147 1.86 0.73 -5.05
CA LYS A 147 1.44 0.70 -6.46
C LYS A 147 0.62 -0.53 -6.81
N GLU A 148 0.92 -1.68 -6.20
CA GLU A 148 0.11 -2.89 -6.34
C GLU A 148 -1.30 -2.68 -5.75
N ILE A 149 -1.38 -2.07 -4.57
CA ILE A 149 -2.65 -1.67 -3.93
C ILE A 149 -3.40 -0.67 -4.83
N ALA A 150 -2.73 0.36 -5.33
CA ALA A 150 -3.30 1.36 -6.23
C ALA A 150 -3.91 0.74 -7.48
N PHE A 151 -3.20 -0.23 -8.06
CA PHE A 151 -3.65 -0.95 -9.24
C PHE A 151 -4.91 -1.79 -8.97
N ILE A 152 -4.93 -2.54 -7.88
CA ILE A 152 -6.11 -3.34 -7.50
C ILE A 152 -7.29 -2.42 -7.17
N TRP A 153 -7.07 -1.33 -6.44
CA TRP A 153 -8.12 -0.37 -6.11
C TRP A 153 -8.68 0.28 -7.39
N LYS A 154 -7.84 0.60 -8.37
CA LYS A 154 -8.32 1.06 -9.68
C LYS A 154 -9.18 0.00 -10.40
N LEU A 155 -8.78 -1.26 -10.38
CA LEU A 155 -9.60 -2.34 -10.97
C LEU A 155 -10.95 -2.49 -10.26
N TYR A 156 -10.98 -2.26 -8.95
CA TYR A 156 -12.22 -2.19 -8.17
C TYR A 156 -13.11 -1.04 -8.68
N THR A 157 -12.58 0.17 -8.90
CA THR A 157 -13.40 1.29 -9.37
C THR A 157 -13.82 1.18 -10.84
N ASP A 158 -13.05 0.47 -11.66
CA ASP A 158 -13.27 0.34 -13.11
C ASP A 158 -14.02 -0.96 -13.50
N SER A 159 -14.48 -1.78 -12.55
CA SER A 159 -15.03 -3.12 -12.83
C SER A 159 -16.23 -3.12 -13.78
N ASP A 160 -16.95 -2.01 -13.83
CA ASP A 160 -18.19 -1.86 -14.61
C ASP A 160 -17.96 -1.15 -15.95
N ASN A 161 -16.72 -0.78 -16.28
CA ASN A 161 -16.41 -0.03 -17.50
C ASN A 161 -16.35 -0.97 -18.72
N CYS A 162 -17.12 -0.64 -19.74
CA CYS A 162 -17.16 -1.41 -20.98
C CYS A 162 -15.80 -1.40 -21.68
N THR A 163 -15.31 -2.59 -22.04
CA THR A 163 -14.03 -2.76 -22.73
C THR A 163 -14.00 -2.18 -24.15
N ARG A 164 -15.16 -1.82 -24.71
CA ARG A 164 -15.31 -1.30 -26.08
C ARG A 164 -15.38 0.23 -26.15
N CYS A 165 -15.93 0.89 -25.13
CA CYS A 165 -16.15 2.33 -25.15
C CYS A 165 -15.76 3.06 -23.85
N ASP A 166 -15.36 2.34 -22.79
CA ASP A 166 -15.03 2.87 -21.46
C ASP A 166 -16.23 3.42 -20.65
N GLY A 167 -17.47 3.19 -21.09
CA GLY A 167 -18.69 3.63 -20.38
C GLY A 167 -19.32 2.52 -19.53
N ILE A 168 -20.16 2.91 -18.57
CA ILE A 168 -20.91 2.00 -17.70
C ILE A 168 -22.28 1.72 -18.34
N HIS A 169 -22.51 0.52 -18.84
CA HIS A 169 -23.79 0.10 -19.46
C HIS A 169 -23.82 -1.43 -19.67
N SER A 170 -25.00 -1.99 -19.99
CA SER A 170 -25.11 -3.39 -20.43
C SER A 170 -24.45 -3.61 -21.79
N PRO A 171 -23.93 -4.82 -22.11
CA PRO A 171 -23.23 -5.07 -23.37
C PRO A 171 -24.04 -4.69 -24.64
N GLU A 172 -25.35 -4.88 -24.62
CA GLU A 172 -26.24 -4.61 -25.76
C GLU A 172 -26.44 -3.12 -26.03
N LYS A 173 -26.27 -2.26 -25.02
CA LYS A 173 -26.48 -0.80 -25.11
C LYS A 173 -25.19 -0.03 -25.39
N CYS A 174 -24.14 -0.72 -25.83
CA CYS A 174 -22.83 -0.08 -25.98
C CYS A 174 -22.84 0.96 -27.13
N PRO A 175 -22.52 2.24 -26.86
CA PRO A 175 -22.51 3.29 -27.88
C PRO A 175 -21.54 3.04 -29.04
N SER A 176 -20.56 2.14 -28.84
CA SER A 176 -19.62 1.79 -29.90
C SER A 176 -20.14 0.73 -30.87
N LEU A 177 -21.28 0.08 -30.59
CA LEU A 177 -21.90 -0.89 -31.51
C LEU A 177 -22.18 -0.25 -32.88
N GLY A 178 -21.78 -0.92 -33.95
CA GLY A 178 -21.93 -0.42 -35.32
C GLY A 178 -21.04 0.77 -35.68
N LYS A 179 -20.12 1.19 -34.80
CA LYS A 179 -19.14 2.25 -35.11
C LYS A 179 -17.81 1.65 -35.55
N GLN A 180 -17.27 2.16 -36.65
CA GLN A 180 -15.93 1.79 -37.13
C GLN A 180 -14.87 2.66 -36.45
N CYS A 181 -13.79 2.02 -35.98
CA CYS A 181 -12.69 2.71 -35.34
C CYS A 181 -11.78 3.39 -36.36
N SER A 182 -11.53 4.69 -36.19
CA SER A 182 -10.67 5.49 -37.07
C SER A 182 -9.18 5.11 -37.04
N LYS A 183 -8.74 4.27 -36.09
CA LYS A 183 -7.32 3.88 -35.96
C LYS A 183 -6.98 2.53 -36.58
N CYS A 184 -7.90 1.57 -36.55
CA CYS A 184 -7.65 0.21 -37.02
C CYS A 184 -8.69 -0.30 -38.00
N ASN A 185 -9.69 0.51 -38.35
CA ASN A 185 -10.79 0.19 -39.25
C ASN A 185 -11.66 -1.01 -38.80
N GLU A 186 -11.46 -1.53 -37.59
CA GLU A 186 -12.30 -2.56 -36.99
C GLU A 186 -13.54 -1.94 -36.32
N TRP A 187 -14.59 -2.73 -36.20
CA TRP A 187 -15.90 -2.26 -35.73
C TRP A 187 -16.05 -2.37 -34.20
N ASN A 188 -17.14 -1.81 -33.70
CA ASN A 188 -17.70 -2.04 -32.38
C ASN A 188 -16.90 -1.49 -31.20
N HIS A 189 -15.92 -0.60 -31.38
CA HIS A 189 -15.15 0.01 -30.29
C HIS A 189 -14.70 1.45 -30.61
N PHE A 190 -14.41 2.23 -29.56
CA PHE A 190 -13.88 3.59 -29.71
C PHE A 190 -12.33 3.61 -29.78
N PRO A 191 -11.72 4.64 -30.43
CA PRO A 191 -10.27 4.75 -30.56
C PRO A 191 -9.47 4.75 -29.24
N LYS A 192 -10.10 5.05 -28.11
CA LYS A 192 -9.50 4.98 -26.76
C LYS A 192 -9.30 3.54 -26.28
N ARG A 193 -10.14 2.61 -26.74
CA ARG A 193 -10.14 1.17 -26.42
C ARG A 193 -9.68 0.33 -27.62
N CYS A 194 -8.97 0.94 -28.56
CA CYS A 194 -8.54 0.28 -29.79
C CYS A 194 -7.51 -0.83 -29.50
N PRO A 195 -7.71 -2.07 -29.98
CA PRO A 195 -6.76 -3.16 -29.70
C PRO A 195 -5.32 -2.87 -30.13
N THR A 196 -5.11 -2.04 -31.15
CA THR A 196 -3.77 -1.68 -31.64
C THR A 196 -2.97 -0.81 -30.66
N ASN A 197 -3.65 -0.07 -29.77
CA ASN A 197 -3.01 0.75 -28.74
C ASN A 197 -3.39 0.33 -27.32
N TYR A 198 -4.07 -0.80 -27.15
CA TYR A 198 -4.60 -1.28 -25.89
C TYR A 198 -4.13 -2.71 -25.60
N ILE A 199 -3.36 -2.86 -24.54
CA ILE A 199 -2.81 -4.14 -24.08
C ILE A 199 -3.85 -4.82 -23.18
N LYS A 200 -4.23 -6.04 -23.52
CA LYS A 200 -5.02 -6.94 -22.66
C LYS A 200 -4.11 -7.91 -21.92
N ASN A 201 -4.41 -8.22 -20.66
CA ASN A 201 -3.65 -9.15 -19.80
C ASN A 201 -2.13 -8.94 -19.91
N CYS A 202 -1.68 -7.73 -19.62
CA CYS A 202 -0.28 -7.35 -19.75
C CYS A 202 0.65 -8.30 -18.98
N TYR A 203 1.74 -8.74 -19.61
CA TYR A 203 2.72 -9.64 -18.99
C TYR A 203 3.41 -9.07 -17.75
N TYR A 204 3.42 -7.74 -17.59
CA TYR A 204 4.10 -7.07 -16.49
C TYR A 204 3.21 -6.80 -15.28
N CYS A 205 1.95 -6.43 -15.50
CA CYS A 205 1.02 -6.10 -14.41
C CYS A 205 -0.21 -7.02 -14.31
N GLY A 206 -0.54 -7.79 -15.35
CA GLY A 206 -1.76 -8.60 -15.45
C GLY A 206 -3.03 -7.84 -15.79
N GLY A 207 -2.98 -6.51 -15.80
CA GLY A 207 -4.09 -5.65 -16.15
C GLY A 207 -4.26 -5.40 -17.63
N ASN A 208 -5.36 -4.72 -17.92
CA ASN A 208 -5.64 -4.14 -19.22
C ASN A 208 -5.30 -2.64 -19.19
N HIS A 209 -4.52 -2.14 -20.13
CA HIS A 209 -4.13 -0.72 -20.17
C HIS A 209 -3.69 -0.27 -21.57
N ILE A 210 -3.66 1.04 -21.81
CA ILE A 210 -3.11 1.60 -23.06
C ILE A 210 -1.59 1.38 -23.15
N TYR A 211 -1.09 1.27 -24.38
CA TYR A 211 0.32 1.09 -24.69
C TYR A 211 1.20 2.15 -23.98
N ARG A 212 2.39 1.75 -23.49
CA ARG A 212 3.35 2.57 -22.72
C ARG A 212 2.84 3.19 -21.41
N LYS A 213 1.66 2.82 -20.93
CA LYS A 213 1.13 3.25 -19.61
C LYS A 213 0.95 2.07 -18.67
N CYS A 214 1.94 1.16 -18.65
CA CYS A 214 1.88 0.01 -17.75
C CYS A 214 1.97 0.48 -16.30
N PRO A 215 1.00 0.10 -15.43
CA PRO A 215 1.04 0.45 -14.02
C PRO A 215 2.25 -0.08 -13.25
N ALA A 216 2.83 -1.20 -13.71
CA ALA A 216 4.01 -1.78 -13.09
C ALA A 216 5.32 -1.11 -13.54
N PHE A 217 5.26 -0.06 -14.37
CA PHE A 217 6.46 0.63 -14.84
C PHE A 217 7.24 1.24 -13.66
N ASN A 218 8.56 1.04 -13.69
CA ASN A 218 9.49 1.46 -12.64
C ASN A 218 9.23 0.88 -11.25
N GLU A 219 8.33 -0.11 -11.11
CA GLU A 219 8.18 -0.87 -9.87
C GLU A 219 9.35 -1.83 -9.68
N ILE A 220 9.87 -1.93 -8.45
CA ILE A 220 10.87 -2.91 -8.07
C ILE A 220 10.16 -4.12 -7.49
N CYS A 221 10.28 -5.27 -8.15
CA CYS A 221 9.64 -6.48 -7.69
C CYS A 221 10.26 -6.97 -6.37
N THR A 222 9.44 -7.10 -5.32
CA THR A 222 9.88 -7.59 -4.01
C THR A 222 10.37 -9.05 -4.04
N LYS A 223 10.00 -9.83 -5.06
CA LYS A 223 10.41 -11.24 -5.22
C LYS A 223 11.78 -11.41 -5.87
N CYS A 224 12.15 -10.58 -6.85
CA CYS A 224 13.39 -10.75 -7.63
C CYS A 224 14.27 -9.50 -7.75
N GLN A 225 13.83 -8.37 -7.20
CA GLN A 225 14.50 -7.06 -7.21
C GLN A 225 14.78 -6.50 -8.61
N LYS A 226 14.15 -7.05 -9.66
CA LYS A 226 14.16 -6.48 -11.01
C LYS A 226 12.98 -5.50 -11.17
N ARG A 227 13.13 -4.57 -12.11
CA ARG A 227 12.12 -3.53 -12.37
C ARG A 227 10.99 -3.98 -13.30
N ASN A 228 9.96 -3.14 -13.40
CA ASN A 228 8.93 -3.11 -14.45
C ASN A 228 7.89 -4.23 -14.41
N HIS A 229 7.68 -4.90 -13.27
CA HIS A 229 6.60 -5.88 -13.13
C HIS A 229 6.11 -5.98 -11.69
N PHE A 230 4.84 -6.36 -11.52
CA PHE A 230 4.29 -6.69 -10.22
C PHE A 230 4.71 -8.08 -9.76
N LYS A 231 4.69 -8.31 -8.45
CA LYS A 231 5.15 -9.54 -7.81
C LYS A 231 4.46 -10.79 -8.37
N TRP A 232 3.15 -10.71 -8.64
CA TRP A 232 2.36 -11.84 -9.16
C TRP A 232 2.64 -12.19 -10.62
N LYS A 233 3.27 -11.29 -11.39
CA LYS A 233 3.76 -11.58 -12.75
C LYS A 233 5.25 -11.94 -12.79
N CYS A 234 5.90 -12.04 -11.64
CA CYS A 234 7.31 -12.35 -11.55
C CYS A 234 7.62 -13.81 -11.90
N GLN A 235 8.25 -14.00 -13.06
CA GLN A 235 8.67 -15.30 -13.60
C GLN A 235 10.00 -15.82 -12.99
N SER A 236 10.58 -15.10 -12.02
CA SER A 236 11.83 -15.55 -11.40
C SER A 236 11.61 -16.79 -10.55
N ILE A 237 12.38 -17.84 -10.83
CA ILE A 237 12.44 -19.07 -10.04
C ILE A 237 12.93 -18.73 -8.62
N GLN A 238 12.33 -19.33 -7.59
CA GLN A 238 12.78 -19.20 -6.20
C GLN A 238 13.66 -20.40 -5.85
N ILE A 239 14.80 -20.13 -5.21
CA ILE A 239 15.65 -21.14 -4.61
C ILE A 239 15.25 -21.24 -3.14
N PRO A 240 14.53 -22.29 -2.71
CA PRO A 240 14.31 -22.53 -1.30
C PRO A 240 15.61 -23.00 -0.65
N GLN A 241 15.87 -22.58 0.59
CA GLN A 241 16.97 -23.10 1.41
C GLN A 241 18.30 -23.15 0.66
N CYS A 242 18.71 -22.03 0.07
CA CYS A 242 19.90 -21.97 -0.80
C CYS A 242 21.11 -22.63 -0.14
N ARG A 243 21.78 -23.53 -0.87
CA ARG A 243 22.94 -24.29 -0.34
C ARG A 243 24.09 -23.42 0.16
N PHE A 244 24.13 -22.14 -0.20
CA PHE A 244 25.20 -21.21 0.16
C PHE A 244 24.86 -20.32 1.36
N CYS A 245 23.63 -19.82 1.46
CA CYS A 245 23.22 -18.92 2.54
C CYS A 245 22.15 -19.47 3.48
N GLY A 246 21.53 -20.60 3.13
CA GLY A 246 20.40 -21.20 3.86
C GLY A 246 19.08 -20.46 3.72
N LEU A 247 19.05 -19.26 3.14
CA LEU A 247 17.83 -18.48 2.95
C LEU A 247 17.15 -18.79 1.62
N SER A 248 15.85 -18.50 1.53
CA SER A 248 15.09 -18.54 0.28
C SER A 248 15.24 -17.21 -0.47
N HIS A 249 15.61 -17.26 -1.74
CA HIS A 249 15.73 -16.06 -2.59
C HIS A 249 15.49 -16.40 -4.07
N ALA A 250 15.25 -15.39 -4.93
CA ALA A 250 15.17 -15.66 -6.37
C ALA A 250 16.48 -16.23 -6.93
N ALA A 251 16.40 -17.00 -8.00
CA ALA A 251 17.51 -17.65 -8.71
C ALA A 251 18.43 -16.62 -9.40
N ASN A 252 19.05 -15.78 -8.59
CA ASN A 252 19.98 -14.74 -8.95
C ASN A 252 21.05 -14.68 -7.86
N ARG A 253 22.31 -14.91 -8.26
CA ARG A 253 23.44 -14.93 -7.33
C ARG A 253 23.64 -13.57 -6.65
N SER A 254 23.24 -12.45 -7.25
CA SER A 254 23.33 -11.12 -6.63
C SER A 254 22.45 -10.97 -5.39
N LEU A 255 21.39 -11.77 -5.27
CA LEU A 255 20.47 -11.74 -4.13
C LEU A 255 20.87 -12.72 -3.01
N CYS A 256 21.88 -13.54 -3.25
CA CYS A 256 22.38 -14.45 -2.24
C CYS A 256 23.19 -13.65 -1.21
N THR A 257 22.72 -13.59 0.03
CA THR A 257 23.43 -12.91 1.14
C THR A 257 24.83 -13.46 1.36
N ALA A 258 25.07 -14.72 0.96
CA ALA A 258 26.39 -15.32 1.03
C ALA A 258 27.33 -14.95 -0.12
N LYS A 259 26.89 -14.21 -1.15
CA LYS A 259 27.69 -13.91 -2.35
C LYS A 259 29.08 -13.35 -2.01
N ASN A 260 29.13 -12.36 -1.13
CA ASN A 260 30.36 -11.69 -0.71
C ASN A 260 30.79 -12.12 0.71
N ASN A 261 30.19 -13.18 1.26
CA ASN A 261 30.55 -13.66 2.59
C ASN A 261 31.84 -14.48 2.53
N ILE A 262 32.81 -14.15 3.37
CA ILE A 262 34.03 -14.94 3.58
C ILE A 262 33.79 -15.90 4.75
N CYS A 263 33.77 -17.19 4.48
CA CYS A 263 33.49 -18.20 5.48
C CYS A 263 34.59 -18.28 6.54
N SER A 264 34.21 -18.21 7.82
CA SER A 264 35.14 -18.34 8.95
C SER A 264 35.84 -19.70 9.02
N ASN A 265 35.15 -20.77 8.57
CA ASN A 265 35.61 -22.17 8.72
C ASN A 265 36.65 -22.57 7.68
N CYS A 266 36.56 -22.04 6.46
CA CYS A 266 37.45 -22.43 5.36
C CYS A 266 38.12 -21.26 4.64
N LYS A 267 37.85 -20.01 5.07
CA LYS A 267 38.35 -18.76 4.48
C LYS A 267 38.01 -18.54 3.00
N LEU A 268 37.11 -19.34 2.43
CA LEU A 268 36.63 -19.19 1.05
C LEU A 268 35.38 -18.29 1.00
N MET A 269 35.27 -17.50 -0.07
CA MET A 269 34.12 -16.64 -0.32
C MET A 269 32.91 -17.44 -0.85
N GLY A 270 31.71 -16.94 -0.61
CA GLY A 270 30.52 -17.32 -1.35
C GLY A 270 29.50 -18.18 -0.61
N HIS A 271 29.74 -18.50 0.67
CA HIS A 271 28.84 -19.27 1.53
C HIS A 271 28.95 -18.80 2.99
N VAL A 272 27.91 -19.05 3.78
CA VAL A 272 27.94 -18.83 5.23
C VAL A 272 28.63 -20.01 5.95
N PRO A 273 29.23 -19.81 7.13
CA PRO A 273 29.88 -20.88 7.89
C PRO A 273 28.98 -22.09 8.17
N SER A 274 27.70 -21.87 8.45
CA SER A 274 26.71 -22.94 8.69
C SER A 274 26.40 -23.81 7.46
N ARG A 275 26.86 -23.41 6.27
CA ARG A 275 26.74 -24.16 5.03
C ARG A 275 28.12 -24.53 4.46
N CYS A 276 29.16 -24.53 5.30
CA CYS A 276 30.49 -24.94 4.90
C CYS A 276 30.59 -26.46 4.82
N ASN A 277 31.00 -26.99 3.66
CA ASN A 277 31.18 -28.42 3.46
C ASN A 277 32.59 -28.92 3.81
N LYS A 278 33.52 -28.02 4.17
CA LYS A 278 34.83 -28.45 4.69
C LYS A 278 34.69 -28.78 6.17
N ARG A 279 34.91 -30.05 6.53
CA ARG A 279 35.01 -30.46 7.94
C ARG A 279 36.15 -29.65 8.58
N PHE A 280 35.91 -29.07 9.76
CA PHE A 280 36.98 -28.51 10.57
C PHE A 280 38.03 -29.61 10.79
N HIS A 281 39.20 -29.48 10.18
CA HIS A 281 40.39 -30.06 10.77
C HIS A 281 40.68 -29.19 11.99
N ALA A 282 40.10 -29.56 13.13
CA ALA A 282 40.62 -29.11 14.41
C ALA A 282 42.07 -29.58 14.43
N ASN A 283 43.00 -28.65 14.31
CA ASN A 283 44.40 -28.93 14.52
C ASN A 283 44.51 -29.53 15.93
N ARG A 284 44.89 -30.81 15.97
CA ARG A 284 45.58 -31.38 17.12
C ARG A 284 46.82 -30.51 17.35
N LEU A 285 46.84 -29.74 18.42
CA LEU A 285 48.00 -29.40 19.23
C LEU A 285 47.49 -29.11 20.64
#